data_AF-A0A1Z5L267-F1
#
_entry.id   AF-A0A1Z5L267-F1
#
_cell.length_a   1.000
_cell.length_b   1.000
_cell.length_c   1.000
_cell.angle_alpha   90.00
_cell.angle_beta   90.00
_cell.angle_gamma   90.00
#
_symmetry.space_group_name_H-M   'P 1'
#
loop_
_entity.id
_entity.type
_entity.pdbx_description
1 polymer ?
#
loop_
_entity_poly.entity_id
_entity_poly.type
_entity_poly.pdbx_seq_one_letter_code
_entity_poly.pdbx_strand_id
1 'polypeptide(L)' 'MFTEKPGKTSLLQHNIDTGNARPWRCNPRPLSVHKRAMLDAALDEMLQTGAVQESQSPWAFPCRACTEERWYG' A
#
# COMPACT_ATOMS: atom_id res chain seq x y z
N MET A 1 -2.10 -7.54 -25.60
CA MET A 1 -2.94 -6.51 -24.97
C MET A 1 -2.71 -6.59 -23.46
N PHE A 2 -1.93 -5.67 -22.90
CA PHE A 2 -1.82 -5.54 -21.45
C PHE A 2 -2.92 -4.57 -21.01
N THR A 3 -3.67 -4.93 -19.98
CA THR A 3 -4.69 -4.05 -19.40
C THR A 3 -4.04 -3.15 -18.38
N GLU A 4 -4.40 -1.86 -18.38
CA GLU A 4 -3.95 -0.88 -17.38
C GLU A 4 -4.31 -1.31 -15.93
N LYS A 5 -5.37 -2.13 -15.79
CA LYS A 5 -5.79 -2.67 -14.49
C LYS A 5 -5.07 -3.99 -14.20
N PRO A 6 -4.50 -4.16 -12.99
CA PRO A 6 -3.92 -5.42 -12.58
C PRO A 6 -5.01 -6.51 -12.48
N GLY A 7 -4.66 -7.73 -12.88
CA GLY A 7 -5.52 -8.89 -12.72
C GLY A 7 -5.63 -9.32 -11.25
N LYS A 8 -6.76 -9.91 -10.87
CA LYS A 8 -6.98 -10.53 -9.57
C LYS A 8 -7.37 -11.99 -9.78
N THR A 9 -6.74 -12.90 -9.04
CA THR A 9 -6.94 -14.35 -9.17
C THR A 9 -7.40 -14.92 -7.84
N SER A 10 -8.49 -15.70 -7.85
CA SER A 10 -9.01 -16.43 -6.67
C SER A 10 -8.53 -17.88 -6.59
N LEU A 11 -7.67 -18.32 -7.53
CA LEU A 11 -7.18 -19.70 -7.62
C LEU A 11 -6.25 -20.09 -6.47
N LEU A 12 -5.51 -19.13 -5.90
CA LEU A 12 -4.56 -19.37 -4.81
C LEU A 12 -4.59 -18.21 -3.83
N GLN A 13 -4.69 -18.52 -2.54
CA GLN A 13 -4.52 -17.55 -1.47
C GLN A 13 -3.17 -17.81 -0.80
N HIS A 14 -2.30 -16.79 -0.80
CA HIS A 14 -1.01 -16.88 -0.12
C HIS A 14 -1.20 -16.78 1.40
N ASN A 15 -0.65 -17.74 2.14
CA ASN A 15 -0.51 -17.67 3.59
C ASN A 15 0.93 -17.29 3.93
N ILE A 16 1.11 -16.25 4.75
CA ILE A 16 2.43 -15.82 5.23
C ILE A 16 2.56 -16.32 6.67
N ASP A 17 3.42 -17.32 6.89
CA ASP A 17 3.71 -17.82 8.23
C ASP A 17 4.62 -16.83 8.98
N THR A 18 4.07 -16.18 10.00
CA THR A 18 4.80 -15.24 10.86
C THR A 18 5.45 -15.93 12.06
N GLY A 19 5.24 -17.23 12.26
CA GLY A 19 5.81 -18.01 13.36
C GLY A 19 5.52 -17.38 14.73
N ASN A 20 6.58 -17.10 15.49
CA ASN A 20 6.51 -16.49 16.82
C ASN A 20 6.73 -14.97 16.80
N ALA A 21 6.70 -14.32 15.64
CA ALA A 21 6.94 -12.88 15.53
C ALA A 21 5.77 -12.09 16.15
N ARG A 22 6.09 -11.24 17.12
CA ARG A 22 5.08 -10.35 17.72
C ARG A 22 4.69 -9.25 16.74
N PRO A 23 3.42 -8.79 16.74
CA PRO A 23 3.01 -7.67 15.92
C PRO A 23 3.85 -6.42 16.17
N TRP A 24 4.32 -5.82 15.09
CA TRP A 24 5.09 -4.57 15.13
C TRP A 24 4.23 -3.41 14.61
N ARG A 25 4.06 -2.38 15.46
CA ARG A 25 3.28 -1.18 15.13
C ARG A 25 4.18 0.06 15.13
N CYS A 26 4.56 0.51 13.94
CA CYS A 26 5.21 1.79 13.74
C CYS A 26 4.20 2.94 13.78
N ASN A 27 4.58 4.05 14.40
CA ASN A 27 3.83 5.30 14.29
C ASN A 27 3.94 5.86 12.84
N PRO A 28 2.84 6.38 12.25
CA PRO A 28 2.90 7.07 10.97
C PRO A 28 3.87 8.26 11.02
N ARG A 29 4.55 8.52 9.90
CA ARG A 29 5.42 9.70 9.77
C ARG A 29 4.59 10.89 9.28
N PRO A 30 4.85 12.12 9.77
CA PRO A 30 4.24 13.32 9.20
C PRO A 30 4.58 13.46 7.71
N LEU A 31 3.58 13.79 6.90
CA LEU A 31 3.71 14.06 5.47
C LEU A 31 3.35 15.51 5.19
N SER A 32 4.02 16.13 4.21
CA SER A 32 3.59 17.44 3.71
C SER A 32 2.24 17.32 3.00
N VAL A 33 1.47 18.42 2.97
CA VAL A 33 0.12 18.46 2.38
C VAL A 33 0.12 17.96 0.93
N HIS A 34 1.09 18.40 0.12
CA HIS A 34 1.22 17.95 -1.27
C HIS A 34 1.39 16.42 -1.38
N LYS A 35 2.27 15.84 -0.56
CA LYS A 35 2.51 14.39 -0.56
C LYS A 35 1.30 13.61 -0.04
N ARG A 36 0.54 14.21 0.89
CA ARG A 36 -0.68 13.62 1.40
C ARG A 36 -1.76 13.53 0.32
N ALA A 37 -1.98 14.61 -0.43
CA ALA A 37 -2.92 14.62 -1.55
C ALA A 37 -2.58 13.56 -2.62
N MET A 38 -1.29 13.40 -2.96
CA MET A 38 -0.85 12.35 -3.89
C MET A 38 -1.13 10.95 -3.34
N LEU A 39 -0.87 10.73 -2.05
CA LEU A 39 -1.10 9.44 -1.41
C LEU A 39 -2.59 9.11 -1.36
N ASP A 40 -3.43 10.07 -1.01
CA ASP A 40 -4.88 9.89 -0.93
C ASP A 40 -5.47 9.55 -2.31
N ALA A 41 -5.03 10.23 -3.38
CA ALA A 41 -5.45 9.90 -4.76
C ALA A 41 -5.05 8.47 -5.19
N ALA A 42 -3.83 8.04 -4.86
CA ALA A 42 -3.37 6.68 -5.14
C ALA A 42 -4.13 5.63 -4.30
N LEU A 43 -4.45 5.96 -3.05
CA LEU A 43 -5.27 5.09 -2.18
C LEU A 43 -6.67 4.90 -2.74
N ASP A 44 -7.32 5.97 -3.23
CA ASP A 44 -8.64 5.89 -3.85
C ASP A 44 -8.63 4.97 -5.09
N GLU A 45 -7.60 5.06 -5.92
CA GLU A 45 -7.42 4.16 -7.07
C GLU A 45 -7.24 2.69 -6.63
N MET A 46 -6.41 2.44 -5.61
CA MET A 46 -6.19 1.09 -5.08
C MET A 46 -7.44 0.51 -4.41
N LEU A 47 -8.28 1.34 -3.79
CA LEU A 47 -9.58 0.94 -3.24
C LEU A 47 -10.56 0.59 -4.36
N GLN A 48 -10.64 1.41 -5.42
CA GLN A 48 -11.50 1.16 -6.58
C GLN A 48 -11.12 -0.12 -7.34
N THR A 49 -9.82 -0.42 -7.43
CA THR A 49 -9.33 -1.66 -8.04
C THR A 49 -9.46 -2.88 -7.13
N GLY A 50 -9.75 -2.68 -5.84
CA GLY A 50 -9.86 -3.75 -4.84
C GLY A 50 -8.51 -4.39 -4.48
N ALA A 51 -7.42 -3.65 -4.71
CA ALA A 51 -6.06 -4.04 -4.34
C ALA A 51 -5.81 -3.87 -2.83
N VAL A 52 -6.44 -2.86 -2.21
CA VAL A 52 -6.38 -2.60 -0.77
C VAL A 52 -7.79 -2.59 -0.15
N GLN A 53 -7.85 -2.81 1.15
CA GLN A 53 -9.07 -2.73 1.94
C GLN A 53 -8.76 -2.18 3.34
N GLU A 54 -9.77 -1.60 3.98
CA GLU A 54 -9.67 -1.22 5.39
C GLU A 54 -9.48 -2.46 6.27
N SER A 55 -8.58 -2.37 7.24
CA SER A 55 -8.33 -3.46 8.19
C SER A 55 -7.89 -2.92 9.54
N GLN A 56 -8.22 -3.65 10.61
CA GLN A 56 -7.77 -3.36 11.97
C GLN A 56 -6.68 -4.35 12.38
N SER A 57 -5.52 -4.24 11.74
CA SER A 57 -4.37 -5.12 12.01
C SER A 57 -3.53 -4.61 13.18
N PRO A 58 -2.98 -5.50 14.02
CA PRO A 58 -1.99 -5.11 15.02
C PRO A 58 -0.62 -4.73 14.38
N TRP A 59 -0.43 -5.02 13.09
CA TRP A 59 0.74 -4.63 12.31
C TRP A 59 0.51 -3.28 11.62
N ALA A 60 1.44 -2.35 11.77
CA ALA A 60 1.41 -1.08 11.02
C ALA A 60 2.81 -0.59 10.68
N PHE A 61 2.98 -0.09 9.46
CA PHE A 61 4.24 0.47 8.96
C PHE A 61 3.99 1.82 8.28
N PRO A 62 4.94 2.76 8.33
CA PRO A 62 4.75 4.07 7.72
C PRO A 62 4.79 3.96 6.20
N CYS A 63 3.82 4.58 5.53
CA CYS A 63 3.85 4.75 4.07
C CYS A 63 4.56 6.06 3.70
N ARG A 64 5.32 6.04 2.60
CA ARG A 64 5.99 7.23 2.04
C ARG A 64 5.58 7.39 0.59
N ALA A 65 5.02 8.56 0.25
CA ALA A 65 4.86 8.96 -1.14
C ALA A 65 6.26 9.25 -1.73
N CYS A 66 6.64 8.48 -2.73
CA CYS A 66 7.85 8.69 -3.53
C CYS A 66 7.45 9.37 -4.84
N THR A 67 8.09 10.48 -5.18
CA THR A 67 7.95 11.12 -6.48
C THR A 67 9.02 10.59 -7.43
N GLU A 68 8.67 10.39 -8.69
CA GLU A 68 9.52 9.74 -9.69
C GLU A 68 10.58 10.67 -10.32
N GLU A 69 10.58 11.96 -9.96
CA GLU A 69 11.36 13.04 -10.58
C GLU A 69 12.90 12.94 -10.44
N ARG A 70 13.44 11.82 -9.97
CA ARG A 70 14.87 11.70 -9.62
C ARG A 70 15.60 10.51 -10.25
N TRP A 71 14.98 9.78 -11.17
CA TRP A 71 15.60 8.60 -11.79
C TRP A 71 16.45 8.89 -13.03
N TYR A 72 16.32 10.07 -13.64
CA TYR A 72 17.18 10.51 -14.76
C TYR A 72 18.12 11.62 -14.29
N GLY A 73 19.30 11.23 -13.84
CA GLY A 73 20.45 12.10 -13.59
C GLY A 73 21.69 11.54 -14.27
#